data_AF-A0A924P7Q5-F1
#
_entry.id   AF-A0A924P7Q5-F1
#
_cell.length_a   1.000
_cell.length_b   1.000
_cell.length_c   1.000
_cell.angle_alpha   90.00
_cell.angle_beta   90.00
_cell.angle_gamma   90.00
#
_symmetry.space_group_name_H-M   'P 1'
#
loop_
_entity.id
_entity.type
_entity.pdbx_description
1 polymer ?
#
loop_
_entity_poly.entity_id
_entity_poly.type
_entity_poly.pdbx_seq_one_letter_code
_entity_poly.pdbx_strand_id
1 'polypeptide(L)'
;MTTKEMAARLIELCQQGQFETAQKELYADDAVSIEQEASPAFEKEIKGLQNIIEKGHKFDSMVEEMHSLNISEPLLAGNSFAFTLFMDATMK
;
A
#
# COMPACT_ATOMS: atom_id res chain seq x y z
N MET A 1 17.90 4.80 -5.44
CA MET A 1 17.45 3.42 -5.71
C MET A 1 16.97 3.34 -7.15
N THR A 2 17.18 2.22 -7.82
CA THR A 2 16.56 1.89 -9.11
C THR A 2 15.12 1.45 -8.92
N THR A 3 14.29 1.46 -9.98
CA THR A 3 12.90 0.96 -9.92
C THR A 3 12.82 -0.49 -9.44
N LYS A 4 13.77 -1.34 -9.85
CA LYS A 4 13.85 -2.73 -9.39
C LYS A 4 14.12 -2.83 -7.88
N GLU A 5 15.04 -2.03 -7.36
CA GLU A 5 15.36 -2.01 -5.92
C GLU A 5 14.18 -1.47 -5.10
N MET A 6 13.50 -0.42 -5.58
CA MET A 6 12.31 0.12 -4.91
C MET A 6 11.17 -0.90 -4.88
N ALA A 7 10.90 -1.59 -5.99
CA ALA A 7 9.88 -2.62 -6.05
C ALA A 7 10.19 -3.79 -5.09
N ALA A 8 11.44 -4.26 -5.09
CA ALA A 8 11.87 -5.34 -4.18
C ALA A 8 11.72 -4.92 -2.71
N ARG A 9 12.11 -3.69 -2.38
CA ARG A 9 12.01 -3.16 -1.01
C ARG A 9 10.56 -2.98 -0.57
N LEU A 10 9.70 -2.46 -1.44
CA LEU A 10 8.27 -2.32 -1.15
C LEU A 10 7.62 -3.67 -0.88
N ILE A 11 7.89 -4.67 -1.73
CA ILE A 11 7.33 -6.02 -1.57
C ILE A 11 7.81 -6.67 -0.27
N GLU A 12 9.11 -6.59 0.04
CA GLU A 12 9.68 -7.13 1.28
C GLU A 12 8.95 -6.60 2.53
N LEU A 13 8.74 -5.29 2.59
CA LEU A 13 8.06 -4.63 3.71
C LEU A 13 6.57 -4.98 3.75
N CYS A 14 5.87 -4.92 2.61
CA CYS A 14 4.46 -5.28 2.52
C CYS A 14 4.21 -6.74 2.91
N GLN A 15 5.10 -7.67 2.55
CA GLN A 15 4.96 -9.08 2.91
C GLN A 15 5.08 -9.33 4.41
N GLN A 16 5.71 -8.41 5.15
CA GLN A 16 5.82 -8.42 6.60
C GLN A 16 4.70 -7.60 7.29
N GLY A 17 3.73 -7.08 6.53
CA GLY A 17 2.69 -6.18 7.04
C GLY A 17 3.21 -4.78 7.42
N GLN A 18 4.44 -4.43 7.05
CA GLN A 18 5.08 -3.16 7.40
C GLN A 18 4.71 -2.04 6.41
N PHE A 19 3.40 -1.85 6.17
CA PHE A 19 2.89 -0.90 5.18
C PHE A 19 3.30 0.55 5.46
N GLU A 20 3.16 1.02 6.70
CA GLU A 20 3.54 2.38 7.08
C GLU A 20 5.05 2.63 6.93
N THR A 21 5.88 1.64 7.29
CA THR A 21 7.34 1.71 7.07
C THR A 21 7.63 1.87 5.58
N ALA A 22 6.97 1.08 4.73
CA ALA A 22 7.16 1.17 3.28
C ALA A 22 6.76 2.53 2.71
N GLN A 23 5.65 3.09 3.19
CA GLN A 23 5.22 4.45 2.82
C GLN A 23 6.25 5.50 3.24
N LYS A 24 6.67 5.51 4.50
CA LYS A 24 7.66 6.47 5.01
C LYS A 24 9.03 6.36 4.33
N GLU A 25 9.42 5.15 3.94
CA GLU A 25 10.71 4.90 3.31
C GLU A 25 10.72 5.25 1.82
N LEU A 26 9.63 4.98 1.09
CA LEU A 26 9.65 4.94 -0.38
C LEU A 26 8.74 5.97 -1.05
N TYR A 27 7.77 6.57 -0.34
CA TYR A 27 6.79 7.45 -0.98
C TYR A 27 7.25 8.91 -0.89
N ALA A 28 6.99 9.67 -1.94
CA ALA A 28 7.22 11.10 -1.95
C ALA A 28 6.24 11.83 -1.01
N ASP A 29 6.66 12.98 -0.47
CA ASP A 29 5.81 13.80 0.39
C ASP A 29 4.49 14.22 -0.31
N ASP A 30 4.51 14.36 -1.64
CA ASP A 30 3.39 14.73 -2.51
C ASP A 30 2.74 13.53 -3.22
N ALA A 31 2.99 12.30 -2.76
CA ALA A 31 2.44 11.08 -3.35
C ALA A 31 0.90 11.12 -3.46
N VAL A 32 0.37 10.43 -4.47
CA VAL A 32 -1.08 10.32 -4.72
C VAL A 32 -1.48 8.85 -4.68
N SER A 33 -2.41 8.50 -3.80
CA SER A 33 -3.05 7.18 -3.73
C SER A 33 -4.41 7.26 -4.43
N ILE A 34 -4.63 6.40 -5.42
CA ILE A 34 -5.84 6.38 -6.26
C ILE A 34 -6.50 5.01 -6.15
N GLU A 35 -7.72 4.99 -5.64
CA GLU A 35 -8.60 3.82 -5.65
C GLU A 35 -9.38 3.74 -6.97
N GLN A 36 -9.86 2.54 -7.29
CA GLN A 36 -10.69 2.33 -8.48
C GLN A 36 -11.97 3.19 -8.43
N GLU A 37 -12.60 3.26 -7.26
CA GLU A 37 -13.78 4.09 -6.99
C GLU A 37 -13.76 4.62 -5.55
N ALA A 38 -14.57 5.66 -5.28
CA ALA A 38 -14.79 6.10 -3.91
C ALA A 38 -15.72 5.13 -3.19
N SER A 39 -15.56 5.01 -1.87
CA SER A 39 -16.46 4.26 -0.99
C SER A 39 -16.93 5.17 0.16
N PRO A 40 -17.93 4.74 0.96
CA PRO A 40 -18.30 5.48 2.18
C PRO A 40 -17.13 5.65 3.16
N ALA A 41 -16.14 4.74 3.13
CA ALA A 41 -14.99 4.78 4.02
C ALA A 41 -13.81 5.57 3.44
N PHE A 42 -13.64 5.62 2.12
CA PHE A 42 -12.44 6.18 1.48
C PHE A 42 -12.79 7.02 0.26
N GLU A 43 -12.18 8.20 0.17
CA GLU A 43 -12.19 8.99 -1.06
C GLU A 43 -11.43 8.27 -2.17
N LYS A 44 -11.80 8.55 -3.42
CA LYS A 44 -11.14 7.95 -4.59
C LYS A 44 -9.67 8.33 -4.69
N GLU A 45 -9.33 9.58 -4.36
CA GLU A 45 -7.98 10.13 -4.54
C GLU A 45 -7.54 10.80 -3.24
N ILE A 46 -6.38 10.40 -2.73
CA ILE A 46 -5.76 10.98 -1.52
C ILE A 46 -4.38 11.50 -1.89
N LYS A 47 -4.10 12.74 -1.54
CA LYS A 47 -2.82 13.43 -1.85
C LYS A 47 -2.02 13.68 -0.59
N GLY A 48 -0.72 13.49 -0.68
CA GLY A 48 0.25 13.76 0.37
C GLY A 48 0.49 12.55 1.27
N LEU A 49 1.76 12.31 1.61
CA LEU A 49 2.18 11.15 2.39
C LEU A 49 1.46 11.03 3.73
N GLN A 50 1.28 12.14 4.47
CA GLN A 50 0.58 12.12 5.74
C GLN A 50 -0.86 11.62 5.62
N ASN A 51 -1.60 12.10 4.62
CA ASN A 51 -2.97 11.67 4.40
C ASN A 51 -3.06 10.20 3.97
N ILE A 52 -2.04 9.69 3.25
CA ILE A 52 -1.94 8.26 2.88
C ILE A 52 -1.69 7.39 4.11
N ILE A 53 -0.84 7.84 5.05
CA ILE A 53 -0.60 7.14 6.32
C ILE A 53 -1.89 7.11 7.16
N GLU A 54 -2.58 8.24 7.30
CA GLU A 54 -3.86 8.31 8.03
C GLU A 54 -4.93 7.40 7.42
N LYS A 55 -4.98 7.30 6.08
CA LYS A 55 -5.83 6.33 5.38
C LYS A 55 -5.48 4.89 5.78
N GLY A 56 -4.20 4.56 5.87
CA GLY A 56 -3.71 3.26 6.34
C GLY A 56 -4.16 2.96 7.76
N HIS A 57 -3.98 3.90 8.70
CA HIS A 57 -4.46 3.76 10.08
C HIS A 57 -5.97 3.55 10.16
N LYS A 58 -6.74 4.26 9.32
CA LYS A 58 -8.19 4.06 9.23
C LYS A 58 -8.51 2.64 8.76
N PHE A 59 -7.85 2.15 7.71
CA PHE A 59 -8.03 0.78 7.23
C PHE A 59 -7.72 -0.24 8.33
N ASP A 60 -6.58 -0.12 9.00
CA ASP A 60 -6.18 -1.01 10.09
C ASP A 60 -7.20 -0.99 11.25
N SER A 61 -7.78 0.18 11.55
CA SER A 61 -8.82 0.30 12.58
C SER A 61 -10.12 -0.45 12.23
N MET A 62 -10.37 -0.70 10.94
CA MET A 62 -11.53 -1.43 10.43
C MET A 62 -11.30 -2.94 10.35
N VAL A 63 -10.04 -3.39 10.37
CA VAL A 63 -9.71 -4.82 10.39
C VAL A 63 -9.98 -5.39 11.77
N GLU A 64 -10.74 -6.48 11.84
CA GLU A 64 -10.93 -7.28 13.05
C GLU A 64 -9.84 -8.35 13.17
N GLU A 65 -9.59 -9.09 12.08
CA GLU A 65 -8.61 -10.17 12.03
C GLU A 65 -7.99 -10.28 10.63
N MET A 66 -6.67 -10.46 10.55
CA MET A 66 -5.94 -10.71 9.31
C MET A 66 -5.57 -12.19 9.21
N HIS A 67 -6.20 -12.93 8.30
CA HIS A 67 -5.99 -14.37 8.12
C HIS A 67 -4.77 -14.66 7.27
N SER A 68 -4.59 -13.89 6.18
CA SER A 68 -3.42 -14.03 5.33
C SER A 68 -3.13 -12.78 4.51
N LEU A 69 -1.84 -12.61 4.21
CA LEU A 69 -1.31 -11.55 3.36
C LEU A 69 -0.25 -12.14 2.43
N ASN A 70 -0.40 -11.94 1.12
CA ASN A 70 0.56 -12.42 0.13
C ASN A 70 0.79 -11.37 -0.95
N ILE A 71 2.04 -11.21 -1.36
CA ILE A 71 2.46 -10.26 -2.40
C ILE A 71 3.15 -11.05 -3.52
N SER A 72 2.80 -10.77 -4.77
CA SER A 72 3.46 -11.40 -5.93
C SER A 72 4.84 -10.81 -6.19
N GLU A 73 5.60 -11.48 -7.06
CA GLU A 73 6.73 -10.82 -7.73
C GLU A 73 6.26 -9.57 -8.51
N PRO A 74 7.10 -8.52 -8.63
CA PRO A 74 6.74 -7.31 -9.35
C PRO A 74 6.90 -7.49 -10.86
N LEU A 75 5.94 -6.97 -11.62
CA LEU A 75 6.11 -6.68 -13.04
C LEU A 75 6.75 -5.28 -13.19
N LEU A 76 7.93 -5.21 -13.78
CA LEU A 76 8.68 -3.96 -13.99
C LEU A 76 8.47 -3.40 -15.40
N ALA A 77 8.24 -2.08 -15.52
CA ALA A 77 8.11 -1.37 -16.79
C ALA A 77 8.71 0.05 -16.70
N GLY A 78 9.96 0.19 -17.11
CA GLY A 78 10.68 1.48 -17.09
C GLY A 78 10.75 2.05 -15.67
N ASN A 79 10.07 3.17 -15.43
CA ASN A 79 9.97 3.83 -14.13
C ASN A 79 8.74 3.40 -13.29
N SER A 80 7.98 2.42 -13.75
CA SER A 80 6.78 1.93 -13.09
C SER A 80 6.88 0.43 -12.79
N PHE A 81 6.10 -0.02 -11.81
CA PHE A 81 5.96 -1.42 -11.49
C PHE A 81 4.58 -1.72 -10.91
N ALA A 82 4.16 -2.98 -10.99
CA ALA A 82 2.91 -3.47 -10.44
C ALA A 82 3.13 -4.82 -9.76
N PHE A 83 2.33 -5.12 -8.74
CA PHE A 83 2.28 -6.41 -8.07
C PHE A 83 0.84 -6.67 -7.63
N THR A 84 0.50 -7.93 -7.37
CA THR A 84 -0.79 -8.27 -6.76
C THR A 84 -0.63 -8.41 -5.27
N LEU A 85 -1.54 -7.78 -4.51
CA LEU A 85 -1.69 -7.97 -3.08
C LEU A 85 -2.93 -8.84 -2.85
N PHE A 86 -2.74 -10.00 -2.23
CA PHE A 86 -3.83 -10.83 -1.73
C PHE A 86 -3.96 -10.62 -0.22
N MET A 87 -5.19 -10.34 0.21
CA MET A 87 -5.54 -10.11 1.60
C MET A 87 -6.80 -10.90 1.92
N ASP A 88 -6.73 -11.70 2.98
CA ASP A 88 -7.89 -12.35 3.60
C ASP A 88 -8.03 -11.80 5.01
N ALA A 89 -9.11 -11.06 5.26
CA ALA A 89 -9.34 -10.35 6.51
C ALA A 89 -10.83 -10.32 6.86
N THR A 90 -11.10 -10.40 8.17
CA THR A 90 -12.41 -10.06 8.74
C THR A 90 -12.44 -8.56 9.02
N MET A 91 -13.50 -7.89 8.56
CA MET A 91 -13.73 -6.46 8.81
C MET A 91 -14.79 -6.31 9.92
N LYS A 92 -14.66 -5.23 10.71
CA LYS A 92 -15.63 -4.84 11.75
C LYS A 92 -16.96 -4.34 11.18
#